data_AF-A0A397V1J3-F1
#
_entry.id   AF-A0A397V1J3-F1
#
_cell.length_a   1.000
_cell.length_b   1.000
_cell.length_c   1.000
_cell.angle_alpha   90.00
_cell.angle_beta   90.00
_cell.angle_gamma   90.00
#
_symmetry.space_group_name_H-M   'P 1'
#
loop_
_entity.id
_entity.type
_entity.pdbx_description
1 polymer ?
#
loop_
_entity_poly.entity_id
_entity_poly.type
_entity_poly.pdbx_seq_one_letter_code
_entity_poly.pdbx_strand_id
1 'polypeptide(L)'
;MNKISELKHCHLLRREIMNFIFVFSLFAILIINAAPFQLNKRSTIFDKCSEFFDFVNATMNPDPLISEQNAEFHVFGTLTNHNITEGQTILHIRLATNPGDNLIVHNQNFTESILAHKSFSINATAIPVPKLPSNGYFIVITIIDPGDDEVYACTFASF
;
A
#
# COMPACT_ATOMS: atom_id res chain seq x y z
N MET A 1 -66.15 24.62 -24.90
CA MET A 1 -64.93 23.89 -24.51
C MET A 1 -64.60 24.24 -23.07
N ASN A 2 -64.43 23.22 -22.23
CA ASN A 2 -64.91 23.23 -20.85
C ASN A 2 -63.78 23.58 -19.86
N LYS A 3 -63.97 24.61 -19.03
CA LYS A 3 -63.01 25.12 -18.01
C LYS A 3 -62.50 24.02 -17.04
N ILE A 4 -63.24 22.92 -16.95
CA ILE A 4 -62.95 21.72 -16.16
C ILE A 4 -61.78 20.89 -16.75
N SER A 5 -61.60 20.87 -18.09
CA SER A 5 -60.49 20.13 -18.71
C SER A 5 -59.14 20.82 -18.49
N GLU A 6 -59.10 22.15 -18.50
CA GLU A 6 -57.87 22.91 -18.20
C GLU A 6 -57.47 22.82 -16.72
N LEU A 7 -58.44 22.84 -15.81
CA LEU A 7 -58.18 22.70 -14.38
C LEU A 7 -57.60 21.30 -14.05
N LYS A 8 -58.14 20.24 -14.66
CA LYS A 8 -57.62 18.87 -14.52
C LYS A 8 -56.21 18.74 -15.10
N HIS A 9 -55.95 19.38 -16.25
CA HIS A 9 -54.63 19.40 -16.86
C HIS A 9 -53.58 20.10 -15.98
N CYS A 10 -53.94 21.23 -15.36
CA CYS A 10 -53.09 21.96 -14.42
C CYS A 10 -52.79 21.16 -13.14
N HIS A 11 -53.79 20.45 -12.59
CA HIS A 11 -53.60 19.58 -11.42
C HIS A 11 -52.72 18.36 -11.71
N LEU A 12 -52.88 17.74 -12.88
CA LEU A 12 -52.02 16.64 -13.34
C LEU A 12 -50.57 17.11 -13.55
N LEU A 13 -50.38 18.24 -14.23
CA LEU A 13 -49.05 18.83 -14.46
C LEU A 13 -48.34 19.16 -13.14
N ARG A 14 -49.06 19.74 -12.17
CA ARG A 14 -48.55 20.03 -10.83
C ARG A 14 -48.12 18.77 -10.07
N ARG A 15 -48.82 17.65 -10.26
CA ARG A 15 -48.49 16.36 -9.63
C ARG A 15 -47.22 15.76 -10.21
N GLU A 16 -47.05 15.80 -11.53
CA GLU A 16 -45.84 15.30 -12.21
C GLU A 16 -44.59 16.12 -11.83
N ILE A 17 -44.72 17.45 -11.73
CA ILE A 17 -43.61 18.34 -11.35
C ILE A 17 -43.15 18.06 -9.89
N MET A 18 -44.10 17.84 -8.97
CA MET A 18 -43.78 17.51 -7.58
C MET A 18 -43.10 16.14 -7.44
N ASN A 19 -43.52 15.16 -8.23
CA ASN A 19 -42.88 13.84 -8.27
C ASN A 19 -41.44 13.93 -8.81
N PHE A 20 -41.22 14.71 -9.86
CA PHE A 20 -39.90 14.91 -10.46
C PHE A 20 -38.91 15.57 -9.48
N ILE A 21 -39.35 16.60 -8.77
CA ILE A 21 -38.53 17.29 -7.77
C ILE A 21 -38.15 16.36 -6.62
N PHE A 22 -39.09 15.53 -6.16
CA PHE A 22 -38.83 14.56 -5.10
C PHE A 22 -37.78 13.51 -5.51
N VAL A 23 -37.91 12.96 -6.72
CA VAL A 23 -36.94 12.01 -7.27
C VAL A 23 -35.56 12.66 -7.41
N PHE A 24 -35.47 13.88 -7.96
CA PHE A 24 -34.19 14.57 -8.15
C PHE A 24 -33.50 14.89 -6.81
N SER A 25 -34.30 15.27 -5.79
CA SER A 25 -33.79 15.55 -4.45
C SER A 25 -33.24 14.29 -3.77
N LEU A 26 -33.92 13.15 -3.95
CA LEU A 26 -33.42 11.85 -3.47
C LEU A 26 -32.11 11.44 -4.15
N PHE A 27 -32.00 11.64 -5.47
CA PHE A 27 -30.76 11.38 -6.20
C PHE A 27 -29.60 12.28 -5.74
N ALA A 28 -29.85 13.56 -5.50
CA ALA A 28 -28.82 14.48 -5.01
C ALA A 28 -28.28 14.08 -3.62
N ILE A 29 -29.16 13.63 -2.72
CA ILE A 29 -28.77 13.15 -1.38
C ILE A 29 -27.99 11.84 -1.48
N LEU A 30 -28.36 10.94 -2.41
CA LEU A 30 -27.62 9.69 -2.66
C LEU A 30 -26.19 9.94 -3.17
N ILE A 31 -25.94 10.98 -3.95
CA ILE A 31 -24.59 11.32 -4.44
C ILE A 31 -23.71 11.86 -3.29
N ILE A 32 -24.29 12.65 -2.39
CA ILE A 32 -23.58 13.24 -1.25
C ILE A 32 -23.34 12.19 -0.14
N ASN A 33 -24.27 11.25 0.03
CA ASN A 33 -24.22 10.20 1.04
C ASN A 33 -23.77 8.84 0.50
N ALA A 34 -23.35 8.77 -0.77
CA ALA A 34 -22.44 7.73 -1.22
C ALA A 34 -21.17 7.95 -0.40
N ALA A 35 -21.09 7.23 0.73
CA ALA A 35 -19.95 7.22 1.63
C ALA A 35 -18.71 7.31 0.75
N PRO A 36 -17.77 8.25 1.00
CA PRO A 36 -16.56 8.35 0.19
C PRO A 36 -16.05 6.94 0.14
N PHE A 37 -15.97 6.38 -1.08
CA PHE A 37 -15.58 5.00 -1.30
C PHE A 37 -14.31 4.87 -0.47
N GLN A 38 -14.44 4.27 0.72
CA GLN A 38 -13.29 4.00 1.55
C GLN A 38 -12.69 2.89 0.74
N LEU A 39 -11.85 3.28 -0.24
CA LEU A 39 -10.84 2.46 -0.86
C LEU A 39 -10.26 1.76 0.35
N ASN A 40 -10.70 0.52 0.55
CA ASN A 40 -10.42 -0.27 1.71
C ASN A 40 -8.89 -0.25 1.74
N LYS A 41 -8.27 0.60 2.57
CA LYS A 41 -6.82 0.72 2.68
C LYS A 41 -6.41 -0.54 3.39
N ARG A 42 -6.38 -1.64 2.64
CA ARG A 42 -5.85 -2.91 3.11
C ARG A 42 -4.40 -2.62 3.39
N SER A 43 -3.98 -2.93 4.61
CA SER A 43 -2.57 -3.02 4.94
C SER A 43 -1.91 -3.87 3.86
N THR A 44 -0.79 -3.40 3.34
CA THR A 44 0.04 -4.18 2.43
C THR A 44 0.41 -5.49 3.12
N ILE A 45 0.26 -6.60 2.39
CA ILE A 45 0.66 -7.93 2.83
C ILE A 45 1.98 -8.24 2.12
N PHE A 46 2.97 -8.61 2.91
CA PHE A 46 4.27 -9.04 2.41
C PHE A 46 4.34 -10.58 2.43
N ASP A 47 4.77 -11.16 1.31
CA ASP A 47 4.92 -12.59 1.10
C ASP A 47 6.40 -12.99 1.05
N LYS A 48 6.67 -14.26 1.36
CA LYS A 48 8.01 -14.85 1.27
C LYS A 48 8.47 -14.92 -0.19
N CYS A 49 9.71 -14.49 -0.47
CA CYS A 49 10.23 -14.51 -1.85
C CYS A 49 10.46 -15.93 -2.39
N SER A 50 11.03 -16.83 -1.59
CA SER A 50 11.30 -18.23 -1.94
C SER A 50 11.53 -19.06 -0.69
N GLU A 51 11.50 -20.38 -0.79
CA GLU A 51 11.76 -21.27 0.35
C GLU A 51 13.21 -21.25 0.85
N PHE A 52 14.14 -20.73 0.06
CA PHE A 52 15.57 -20.71 0.39
C PHE A 52 15.96 -19.60 1.39
N PHE A 53 15.12 -18.58 1.55
CA PHE A 53 15.39 -17.43 2.41
C PHE A 53 14.45 -17.41 3.60
N ASP A 54 14.90 -16.88 4.72
CA ASP A 54 13.99 -16.62 5.84
C ASP A 54 12.94 -15.58 5.45
N PHE A 55 11.73 -15.75 5.99
CA PHE A 55 10.68 -14.74 5.89
C PHE A 55 10.87 -13.69 6.98
N VAL A 56 10.68 -12.42 6.61
CA VAL A 56 10.67 -11.30 7.56
C VAL A 56 9.40 -10.49 7.36
N ASN A 57 8.90 -9.93 8.45
CA ASN A 57 7.73 -9.07 8.43
C ASN A 57 8.16 -7.65 8.13
N ALA A 58 7.31 -6.94 7.40
CA ALA A 58 7.49 -5.52 7.14
C ALA A 58 6.15 -4.79 7.26
N THR A 59 6.21 -3.57 7.77
CA THR A 59 5.16 -2.57 7.65
C THR A 59 5.75 -1.30 7.06
N MET A 60 4.92 -0.48 6.44
CA MET A 60 5.37 0.75 5.80
C MET A 60 4.40 1.91 6.03
N ASN A 61 4.91 3.14 5.91
CA ASN A 61 4.13 4.36 6.03
C ASN A 61 4.65 5.40 5.03
N PRO A 62 3.80 5.99 4.16
CA PRO A 62 2.38 5.69 3.97
C PRO A 62 2.13 4.30 3.37
N ASP A 63 0.96 3.72 3.66
CA ASP A 63 0.48 2.47 3.08
C ASP A 63 -0.86 2.69 2.33
N PRO A 64 -0.91 2.50 0.99
CA PRO A 64 0.21 2.18 0.10
C PRO A 64 1.20 3.36 -0.04
N LEU A 65 2.37 3.10 -0.63
CA LEU A 65 3.37 4.14 -0.92
C LEU A 65 2.79 5.24 -1.80
N ILE A 66 3.28 6.47 -1.60
CA ILE A 66 2.91 7.63 -2.41
C ILE A 66 4.14 8.07 -3.20
N SER A 67 3.97 8.28 -4.51
CA SER A 67 5.04 8.75 -5.39
C SER A 67 5.64 10.07 -4.90
N GLU A 68 6.96 10.19 -5.02
CA GLU A 68 7.70 11.44 -4.76
C GLU A 68 7.54 11.95 -3.32
N GLN A 69 7.21 11.05 -2.38
CA GLN A 69 7.17 11.32 -0.95
C GLN A 69 8.15 10.41 -0.21
N ASN A 70 8.51 10.81 1.01
CA ASN A 70 9.31 9.95 1.87
C ASN A 70 8.44 8.86 2.48
N ALA A 71 9.02 7.66 2.61
CA ALA A 71 8.42 6.52 3.28
C ALA A 71 9.27 6.06 4.46
N GLU A 72 8.63 5.31 5.34
CA GLU A 72 9.23 4.62 6.47
C GLU A 72 8.89 3.14 6.36
N PHE A 73 9.86 2.29 6.70
CA PHE A 73 9.70 0.84 6.77
C PHE A 73 10.13 0.35 8.15
N HIS A 74 9.29 -0.47 8.76
CA HIS A 74 9.63 -1.20 9.98
C HIS A 74 9.69 -2.68 9.64
N VAL A 75 10.89 -3.26 9.77
CA VAL A 75 11.19 -4.65 9.40
C VAL A 75 11.61 -5.41 10.64
N PHE A 76 11.03 -6.58 10.85
CA PHE A 76 11.29 -7.39 12.04
C PHE A 76 11.09 -8.88 11.74
N GLY A 77 11.74 -9.73 12.52
CA GLY A 77 11.67 -11.17 12.32
C GLY A 77 12.74 -11.90 13.11
N THR A 78 13.02 -13.13 12.68
CA THR A 78 14.05 -14.00 13.26
C THR A 78 14.74 -14.71 12.11
N LEU A 79 16.08 -14.69 12.07
CA LEU A 79 16.87 -15.48 11.12
C LEU A 79 17.13 -16.88 11.70
N THR A 80 17.05 -17.92 10.88
CA THR A 80 17.23 -19.31 11.29
C THR A 80 18.67 -19.78 11.17
N ASN A 81 19.34 -19.43 10.08
CA ASN A 81 20.66 -20.00 9.76
C ASN A 81 21.82 -19.00 9.87
N HIS A 82 21.53 -17.70 9.94
CA HIS A 82 22.54 -16.65 9.88
C HIS A 82 22.44 -15.70 11.07
N ASN A 83 23.59 -15.20 11.51
CA ASN A 83 23.66 -14.09 12.46
C ASN A 83 23.57 -12.77 11.70
N ILE A 84 23.00 -11.75 12.34
CA ILE A 84 23.18 -10.37 11.93
C ILE A 84 24.48 -9.89 12.56
N THR A 85 25.40 -9.39 11.76
CA THR A 85 26.68 -8.84 12.20
C THR A 85 26.65 -7.32 12.11
N GLU A 86 26.96 -6.64 13.22
CA GLU A 86 27.01 -5.18 13.30
C GLU A 86 27.94 -4.60 12.22
N GLY A 87 27.45 -3.57 11.51
CA GLY A 87 28.22 -2.85 10.50
C GLY A 87 28.47 -3.63 9.21
N GLN A 88 28.14 -4.92 9.16
CA GLN A 88 28.35 -5.81 8.01
C GLN A 88 27.03 -6.20 7.35
N THR A 89 26.11 -6.81 8.11
CA THR A 89 24.79 -7.18 7.59
C THR A 89 23.96 -5.92 7.33
N ILE A 90 23.26 -5.90 6.20
CA ILE A 90 22.50 -4.74 5.74
C ILE A 90 21.03 -5.09 5.47
N LEU A 91 20.16 -4.16 5.84
CA LEU A 91 18.80 -4.07 5.33
C LEU A 91 18.87 -3.42 3.94
N HIS A 92 18.36 -4.13 2.95
CA HIS A 92 18.33 -3.68 1.56
C HIS A 92 16.87 -3.66 1.07
N ILE A 93 16.37 -2.47 0.74
CA ILE A 93 15.00 -2.23 0.25
C ILE A 93 15.07 -1.77 -1.21
N ARG A 94 14.27 -2.40 -2.07
CA ARG A 94 14.20 -2.13 -3.51
C ARG A 94 12.76 -1.92 -3.98
N LEU A 95 12.58 -0.99 -4.91
CA LEU A 95 11.34 -0.85 -5.69
C LEU A 95 11.58 -1.29 -7.13
N ALA A 96 10.93 -2.36 -7.57
CA ALA A 96 11.20 -2.95 -8.88
C ALA A 96 9.95 -2.88 -9.77
N THR A 97 10.11 -2.51 -11.06
CA THR A 97 9.03 -2.63 -12.05
C THR A 97 8.80 -4.07 -12.48
N ASN A 98 9.87 -4.86 -12.55
CA ASN A 98 9.84 -6.29 -12.72
C ASN A 98 10.65 -6.97 -11.62
N PRO A 99 10.36 -8.22 -11.25
CA PRO A 99 11.23 -8.98 -10.37
C PRO A 99 12.66 -9.05 -10.95
N GLY A 100 13.64 -8.51 -10.23
CA GLY A 100 15.04 -8.44 -10.67
C GLY A 100 15.51 -7.09 -11.20
N ASP A 101 14.62 -6.11 -11.37
CA ASP A 101 15.01 -4.73 -11.69
C ASP A 101 15.65 -4.04 -10.46
N ASN A 102 16.68 -3.24 -10.70
CA ASN A 102 17.37 -2.44 -9.69
C ASN A 102 16.91 -0.98 -9.77
N LEU A 103 15.77 -0.64 -9.16
CA LEU A 103 15.39 0.76 -8.99
C LEU A 103 15.16 1.09 -7.51
N ILE A 104 15.71 2.24 -7.10
CA ILE A 104 15.82 2.77 -5.73
C ILE A 104 16.25 1.76 -4.67
N VAL A 105 17.50 1.94 -4.24
CA VAL A 105 18.19 1.11 -3.28
C VAL A 105 18.32 1.91 -1.98
N HIS A 106 17.61 1.51 -0.93
CA HIS A 106 17.94 1.93 0.42
C HIS A 106 18.76 0.83 1.08
N ASN A 107 19.98 1.17 1.51
CA ASN A 107 20.86 0.30 2.26
C ASN A 107 21.07 0.89 3.65
N GLN A 108 20.90 0.07 4.66
CA GLN A 108 21.13 0.46 6.04
C GLN A 108 21.79 -0.69 6.79
N ASN A 109 22.94 -0.41 7.39
CA ASN A 109 23.63 -1.40 8.21
C ASN A 109 22.86 -1.61 9.52
N PHE A 110 22.90 -2.85 10.01
CA PHE A 110 22.53 -3.11 11.39
C PHE A 110 23.59 -2.53 12.34
N THR A 111 23.14 -1.92 13.42
CA THR A 111 24.00 -1.26 14.43
C THR A 111 24.30 -2.18 15.63
N GLU A 112 23.77 -3.39 15.62
CA GLU A 112 23.95 -4.37 16.69
C GLU A 112 24.08 -5.76 16.08
N SER A 113 24.89 -6.61 16.70
CA SER A 113 25.01 -8.01 16.31
C SER A 113 23.92 -8.86 16.99
N ILE A 114 23.23 -9.69 16.23
CA ILE A 114 22.11 -10.50 16.70
C ILE A 114 22.34 -11.95 16.25
N LEU A 115 22.35 -12.87 17.21
CA LEU A 115 22.54 -14.29 16.92
C LEU A 115 21.32 -14.89 16.20
N ALA A 116 21.55 -15.92 15.40
CA ALA A 116 20.50 -16.75 14.82
C ALA A 116 19.52 -17.23 15.91
N HIS A 117 18.26 -17.40 15.51
CA HIS A 117 17.11 -17.69 16.37
C HIS A 117 16.74 -16.59 17.39
N LYS A 118 17.41 -15.43 17.37
CA LYS A 118 16.97 -14.25 18.11
C LYS A 118 16.19 -13.32 17.20
N SER A 119 15.19 -12.67 17.77
CA SER A 119 14.38 -11.71 17.05
C SER A 119 15.13 -10.39 16.88
N PHE A 120 14.98 -9.76 15.73
CA PHE A 120 15.49 -8.43 15.42
C PHE A 120 14.35 -7.49 15.02
N SER A 121 14.63 -6.19 15.06
CA SER A 121 13.75 -5.13 14.58
C SER A 121 14.59 -3.95 14.10
N ILE A 122 14.30 -3.43 12.92
CA ILE A 122 15.00 -2.29 12.32
C ILE A 122 14.00 -1.34 11.67
N ASN A 123 14.23 -0.03 11.86
CA ASN A 123 13.48 1.03 11.22
C ASN A 123 14.35 1.71 10.17
N ALA A 124 13.81 1.86 8.96
CA ALA A 124 14.37 2.67 7.90
C ALA A 124 13.43 3.85 7.64
N THR A 125 13.91 5.07 7.86
CA THR A 125 13.09 6.28 7.79
C THR A 125 13.57 7.20 6.68
N ALA A 126 12.68 8.10 6.26
CA ALA A 126 12.96 9.11 5.22
C ALA A 126 13.46 8.52 3.88
N ILE A 127 12.95 7.36 3.49
CA ILE A 127 13.30 6.71 2.22
C ILE A 127 12.58 7.44 1.08
N PRO A 128 13.30 8.05 0.13
CA PRO A 128 12.66 8.75 -0.98
C PRO A 128 12.00 7.76 -1.95
N VAL A 129 10.69 7.87 -2.12
CA VAL A 129 9.93 7.07 -3.09
C VAL A 129 10.01 7.75 -4.46
N PRO A 130 10.32 7.02 -5.54
CA PRO A 130 10.38 7.62 -6.87
C PRO A 130 8.96 7.92 -7.35
N LYS A 131 8.86 8.47 -8.56
CA LYS A 131 7.61 8.36 -9.30
C LYS A 131 7.28 6.88 -9.53
N LEU A 132 6.20 6.40 -8.93
CA LEU A 132 5.77 5.02 -9.04
C LEU A 132 5.16 4.75 -10.43
N PRO A 133 5.45 3.58 -11.01
CA PRO A 133 4.86 3.18 -12.28
C PRO A 133 3.36 2.93 -12.14
N SER A 134 2.58 3.35 -13.14
CA SER A 134 1.13 3.15 -13.15
C SER A 134 0.70 1.73 -13.54
N ASN A 135 1.63 0.94 -14.10
CA ASN A 135 1.40 -0.43 -14.55
C ASN A 135 1.78 -1.50 -13.51
N GLY A 136 2.10 -1.08 -12.28
CA GLY A 136 2.43 -1.95 -11.15
C GLY A 136 3.91 -1.96 -10.80
N TYR A 137 4.20 -2.32 -9.55
CA TYR A 137 5.55 -2.43 -9.01
C TYR A 137 5.62 -3.44 -7.86
N PHE A 138 6.84 -3.82 -7.53
CA PHE A 138 7.17 -4.65 -6.40
C PHE A 138 7.99 -3.87 -5.39
N ILE A 139 7.73 -4.12 -4.11
CA ILE A 139 8.65 -3.77 -3.03
C ILE A 139 9.35 -5.06 -2.63
N VAL A 140 10.67 -5.09 -2.64
CA VAL A 140 11.48 -6.23 -2.20
C VAL A 140 12.35 -5.79 -1.04
N ILE A 141 12.24 -6.49 0.09
CA ILE A 141 13.02 -6.23 1.29
C ILE A 141 13.87 -7.46 1.56
N THR A 142 15.17 -7.25 1.65
CA THR A 142 16.16 -8.31 1.88
C THR A 142 17.07 -7.96 3.05
N ILE A 143 17.47 -8.98 3.80
CA ILE A 143 18.60 -8.89 4.73
C ILE A 143 19.74 -9.64 4.08
N ILE A 144 20.84 -8.95 3.82
CA ILE A 144 21.97 -9.48 3.07
C ILE A 144 23.27 -9.21 3.83
N ASP A 145 24.24 -10.09 3.64
CA ASP A 145 25.62 -9.82 4.02
C ASP A 145 26.47 -9.66 2.74
N PRO A 146 26.92 -8.43 2.43
CA PRO A 146 27.70 -8.18 1.23
C PRO A 146 29.11 -8.78 1.29
N GLY A 147 29.60 -9.17 2.47
CA GLY A 147 30.88 -9.86 2.61
C GLY A 147 30.82 -11.31 2.10
N ASP A 148 29.67 -11.96 2.29
CA ASP A 148 29.43 -13.35 1.86
C ASP A 148 28.62 -13.46 0.55
N ASP A 149 28.20 -12.31 -0.02
CA ASP A 149 27.29 -12.21 -1.18
C ASP A 149 26.01 -13.05 -1.02
N GLU A 150 25.53 -13.16 0.23
CA GLU A 150 24.44 -14.06 0.61
C GLU A 150 23.20 -13.28 1.09
N VAL A 151 22.04 -13.76 0.66
CA VAL A 151 20.73 -13.24 1.10
C VAL A 151 20.23 -14.12 2.24
N TYR A 152 20.14 -13.56 3.45
CA TYR A 152 19.67 -14.28 4.63
C TYR A 152 18.15 -14.35 4.70
N ALA A 153 17.48 -13.25 4.37
CA ALA A 153 16.02 -13.17 4.39
C ALA A 153 15.47 -12.35 3.23
N CYS A 154 14.25 -12.67 2.81
CA CYS A 154 13.57 -11.97 1.73
C CYS A 154 12.05 -11.97 1.91
N THR A 155 11.46 -10.79 1.74
CA THR A 155 10.01 -10.59 1.68
C THR A 155 9.66 -9.60 0.57
N PHE A 156 8.49 -9.71 -0.04
CA PHE A 156 8.05 -8.82 -1.11
C PHE A 156 6.56 -8.52 -1.08
N ALA A 157 6.16 -7.41 -1.69
CA ALA A 157 4.77 -7.05 -1.93
C ALA A 157 4.58 -6.56 -3.37
N SER A 158 3.40 -6.81 -3.94
CA SER A 158 3.03 -6.42 -5.32
C SER A 158 1.90 -5.40 -5.30
N PHE A 159 2.00 -4.39 -6.17
CA PHE A 159 1.05 -3.28 -6.30
C PHE A 159 0.62 -3.08 -7.75
#